data_AF-A0A923ZH73-F1
#
_entry.id   AF-A0A923ZH73-F1
#
_cell.length_a   1.000
_cell.length_b   1.000
_cell.length_c   1.000
_cell.angle_alpha   90.00
_cell.angle_beta   90.00
_cell.angle_gamma   90.00
#
_symmetry.space_group_name_H-M   'P 1'
#
loop_
_entity.id
_entity.type
_entity.pdbx_description
1 polymer ?
#
loop_
_entity_poly.entity_id
_entity_poly.type
_entity_poly.pdbx_seq_one_letter_code
_entity_poly.pdbx_strand_id
1 'polypeptide(L)'
;EQTFYIKENFLNAADGLFELKPAFDTQRKFENYFTQQQKTAETENIKNGLFDLISNIILIEQPGSKMQQFHFRIGMVNTSSYRDLDAYSKQKLKELYINYFFRRQDDFWRKEAMRKLPELKRSTEMLVCGEDLGMVPDCVPDVMQQLGMLSLEIQRMPKLTSQLFFHPNDAPYLSVVTPSTHDMSTIRGWWEEDHAKTQQFYNNMLGHYGAAPFYCEPHINKEIILQHLYSPAMWSIFQLQDIMGSSESLRRNNPNDERINIPAHPRHYWKYRMHITLEDLIKETSFNSALKKDITDSGR
;
A
#
# COMPACT_ATOMS: atom_id res chain seq x y z
N GLU A 1 25.35 22.72 11.92
CA GLU A 1 25.11 22.57 13.38
C GLU A 1 24.54 21.20 13.73
N GLN A 2 23.45 20.76 13.09
CA GLN A 2 22.82 19.45 13.36
C GLN A 2 23.75 18.23 13.21
N THR A 3 24.65 18.21 12.22
CA THR A 3 25.62 17.10 12.06
C THR A 3 26.60 16.98 13.23
N PHE A 4 27.04 18.11 13.79
CA PHE A 4 27.95 18.11 14.93
C PHE A 4 27.23 17.58 16.17
N TYR A 5 26.02 18.09 16.44
CA TYR A 5 25.15 17.60 17.50
C TYR A 5 24.93 16.08 17.40
N ILE A 6 24.65 15.56 16.21
CA ILE A 6 24.41 14.13 16.02
C ILE A 6 25.66 13.31 16.34
N LYS A 7 26.82 13.70 15.79
CA LYS A 7 28.10 13.02 16.02
C LYS A 7 28.48 13.01 17.49
N GLU A 8 28.32 14.14 18.17
CA GLU A 8 28.68 14.28 19.58
C GLU A 8 27.74 13.50 20.50
N ASN A 9 26.43 13.50 20.22
CA ASN A 9 25.44 12.98 21.16
C ASN A 9 25.09 11.51 20.93
N PHE A 10 25.06 11.02 19.69
CA PHE A 10 24.55 9.67 19.35
C PHE A 10 25.60 8.71 18.80
N LEU A 11 26.77 9.20 18.37
CA LEU A 11 27.79 8.38 17.71
C LEU A 11 29.09 8.32 18.52
N ASN A 12 29.80 7.20 18.39
CA ASN A 12 31.20 7.05 18.78
C ASN A 12 32.05 6.99 17.51
N ALA A 13 33.17 7.70 17.49
CA ALA A 13 34.15 7.58 16.42
C ALA A 13 35.14 6.45 16.76
N ALA A 14 35.28 5.46 15.89
CA ALA A 14 36.22 4.36 16.02
C ALA A 14 36.83 4.05 14.64
N ASP A 15 38.16 4.11 14.52
CA ASP A 15 38.91 3.73 13.31
C ASP A 15 38.41 4.34 11.99
N GLY A 16 38.03 5.63 12.02
CA GLY A 16 37.50 6.33 10.85
C GLY A 16 36.04 6.00 10.51
N LEU A 17 35.39 5.17 11.33
CA LEU A 17 33.98 4.83 11.26
C LEU A 17 33.20 5.46 12.42
N PHE A 18 31.88 5.47 12.27
CA PHE A 18 30.96 5.86 13.32
C PHE A 18 30.12 4.66 13.75
N GLU A 19 30.05 4.44 15.05
CA GLU A 19 29.15 3.46 15.67
C GLU A 19 28.10 4.18 16.50
N LEU A 20 26.88 3.63 16.55
CA LEU A 20 25.86 4.13 17.46
C LEU A 20 26.30 3.86 18.90
N LYS A 21 26.14 4.86 19.77
CA LYS A 21 26.37 4.67 21.20
C LYS A 21 25.43 3.58 21.75
N PRO A 22 25.84 2.79 22.75
CA PRO A 22 24.98 1.75 23.35
C PRO A 22 23.64 2.26 23.90
N ALA A 23 23.57 3.56 24.26
CA ALA A 23 22.32 4.19 24.68
C ALA A 23 21.32 4.41 23.54
N PHE A 24 21.73 4.22 22.27
CA PHE A 24 21.01 4.63 21.06
C PHE A 24 21.15 3.64 19.88
N ASP A 25 21.64 2.43 20.13
CA ASP A 25 21.88 1.37 19.13
C ASP A 25 20.61 0.62 18.65
N THR A 26 19.42 1.09 19.03
CA THR A 26 18.13 0.52 18.59
C THR A 26 17.11 1.62 18.37
N GLN A 27 16.15 1.38 17.46
CA GLN A 27 15.06 2.31 17.20
C GLN A 27 14.24 2.62 18.46
N ARG A 28 14.00 1.63 19.32
CA ARG A 28 13.27 1.81 20.58
C ARG A 28 13.98 2.76 21.54
N LYS A 29 15.31 2.70 21.62
CA LYS A 29 16.10 3.61 22.47
C LYS A 29 16.01 5.05 21.96
N PHE A 30 16.07 5.26 20.65
CA PHE A 30 15.80 6.58 20.06
C PHE A 30 14.39 7.07 20.38
N GLU A 31 13.37 6.24 20.16
CA GLU A 31 11.99 6.63 20.40
C GLU A 31 11.75 7.02 21.87
N ASN A 32 12.32 6.28 22.82
CA ASN A 32 12.25 6.60 24.25
C ASN A 32 12.91 7.95 24.57
N TYR A 33 14.08 8.23 23.99
CA TYR A 33 14.77 9.50 24.18
C TYR A 33 13.93 10.68 23.65
N PHE A 34 13.46 10.60 22.41
CA PHE A 34 12.69 11.68 21.79
C PHE A 34 11.29 11.86 22.37
N THR A 35 10.70 10.83 22.99
CA THR A 35 9.41 10.96 23.71
C THR A 35 9.52 11.88 24.92
N GLN A 36 10.72 12.01 25.51
CA GLN A 36 10.99 12.89 26.64
C GLN A 36 11.38 14.32 26.22
N GLN A 37 11.60 14.55 24.93
CA GLN A 37 11.98 15.86 24.40
C GLN A 37 10.75 16.67 23.96
N GLN A 38 10.92 17.99 23.88
CA GLN A 38 9.90 18.86 23.29
C GLN A 38 9.77 18.54 21.80
N LYS A 39 8.54 18.29 21.34
CA LYS A 39 8.26 18.02 19.93
C LYS A 39 8.32 19.31 19.11
N THR A 40 9.43 19.50 18.43
CA THR A 40 9.63 20.55 17.42
C THR A 40 9.91 19.93 16.05
N ALA A 41 9.72 20.69 14.98
CA ALA A 41 10.05 20.25 13.62
C ALA A 41 11.52 19.80 13.50
N GLU A 42 12.43 20.49 14.20
CA GLU A 42 13.84 20.12 14.25
C GLU A 42 14.06 18.77 14.95
N THR A 43 13.45 18.55 16.13
CA THR A 43 13.62 17.28 16.85
C THR A 43 13.05 16.08 16.09
N GLU A 44 11.92 16.24 15.39
CA GLU A 44 11.36 15.18 14.55
C GLU A 44 12.24 14.94 13.31
N ASN A 45 12.82 15.98 12.70
CA ASN A 45 13.78 15.81 11.61
C ASN A 45 15.04 15.05 12.05
N ILE A 46 15.63 15.37 13.21
CA ILE A 46 16.79 14.66 13.76
C ILE A 46 16.43 13.20 14.04
N LYS A 47 15.29 12.95 14.70
CA LYS A 47 14.79 11.60 14.99
C LYS A 47 14.59 10.78 13.72
N ASN A 48 13.97 11.34 12.68
CA ASN A 48 13.77 10.66 11.40
C ASN A 48 15.12 10.36 10.73
N GLY A 49 16.06 11.31 10.72
CA GLY A 49 17.40 11.07 10.18
C GLY A 49 18.19 9.98 10.93
N LEU A 50 18.01 9.88 12.26
CA LEU A 50 18.60 8.80 13.07
C LEU A 50 17.94 7.44 12.77
N PHE A 51 16.63 7.40 12.51
CA PHE A 51 15.95 6.19 12.04
C PHE A 51 16.40 5.76 10.64
N ASP A 52 16.64 6.70 9.75
CA ASP A 52 17.23 6.42 8.44
C ASP A 52 18.63 5.85 8.60
N LEU A 53 19.46 6.44 9.47
CA LEU A 53 20.83 5.99 9.72
C LEU A 53 20.88 4.56 10.28
N ILE A 54 20.11 4.25 11.34
CA ILE A 54 20.12 2.90 11.95
C ILE A 54 19.51 1.84 11.02
N SER A 55 18.59 2.23 10.14
CA SER A 55 17.98 1.33 9.17
C SER A 55 18.78 1.19 7.86
N ASN A 56 19.88 1.94 7.70
CA ASN A 56 20.75 1.92 6.53
C ASN A 56 21.72 0.73 6.55
N ILE A 57 21.18 -0.48 6.62
CA ILE A 57 21.91 -1.75 6.68
C ILE A 57 21.55 -2.65 5.50
N ILE A 58 22.40 -3.62 5.17
CA ILE A 58 22.13 -4.60 4.09
C ILE A 58 21.65 -5.92 4.69
N LEU A 59 22.27 -6.33 5.79
CA LEU A 59 22.06 -7.60 6.47
C LEU A 59 21.75 -7.34 7.95
N ILE A 60 20.93 -8.21 8.53
CA ILE A 60 20.57 -8.24 9.95
C ILE A 60 21.13 -9.54 10.50
N GLU A 61 22.03 -9.48 11.48
CA GLU A 61 22.56 -10.68 12.12
C GLU A 61 21.44 -11.44 12.86
N GLN A 62 21.40 -12.76 12.72
CA GLN A 62 20.54 -13.61 13.53
C GLN A 62 21.06 -13.59 14.98
N PRO A 63 20.23 -13.23 15.98
CA PRO A 63 20.65 -13.17 17.37
C PRO A 63 21.29 -14.49 17.86
N GLY A 64 22.46 -14.38 18.48
CA GLY A 64 23.21 -15.53 18.99
C GLY A 64 24.02 -16.30 17.94
N SER A 65 23.99 -15.89 16.66
CA SER A 65 24.73 -16.58 15.61
C SER A 65 26.23 -16.30 15.61
N LYS A 66 26.71 -15.27 16.32
CA LYS A 66 28.12 -14.86 16.36
C LYS A 66 28.65 -14.55 14.96
N MET A 67 27.92 -13.72 14.22
CA MET A 67 28.23 -13.28 12.85
C MET A 67 28.29 -14.43 11.84
N GLN A 68 27.59 -15.54 12.10
CA GLN A 68 27.55 -16.69 11.18
C GLN A 68 26.26 -16.76 10.35
N GLN A 69 25.20 -16.08 10.78
CA GLN A 69 23.91 -16.12 10.10
C GLN A 69 23.32 -14.72 9.98
N PHE A 70 22.77 -14.44 8.80
CA PHE A 70 22.23 -13.13 8.46
C PHE A 70 20.91 -13.26 7.70
N HIS A 71 20.02 -12.31 7.94
CA HIS A 71 18.81 -12.08 7.19
C HIS A 71 18.98 -10.83 6.32
N PHE A 72 18.38 -10.83 5.14
CA PHE A 72 18.39 -9.64 4.30
C PHE A 72 17.42 -8.58 4.84
N ARG A 73 17.83 -7.31 4.83
CA ARG A 73 16.89 -6.19 4.99
C ARG A 73 15.99 -6.13 3.76
N ILE A 74 14.67 -6.08 3.96
CA ILE A 74 13.74 -5.85 2.85
C ILE A 74 14.03 -4.51 2.17
N GLY A 75 14.05 -4.50 0.84
CA GLY A 75 14.39 -3.30 0.07
C GLY A 75 15.83 -2.80 0.30
N MET A 76 16.78 -3.69 0.63
CA MET A 76 18.20 -3.32 0.82
C MET A 76 18.78 -2.51 -0.35
N VAL A 77 18.28 -2.73 -1.57
CA VAL A 77 18.74 -2.05 -2.80
C VAL A 77 18.49 -0.54 -2.78
N ASN A 78 17.59 -0.07 -1.91
CA ASN A 78 17.26 1.34 -1.74
C ASN A 78 18.18 2.05 -0.73
N THR A 79 19.01 1.31 0.02
CA THR A 79 19.92 1.89 1.03
C THR A 79 21.10 2.60 0.38
N SER A 80 21.66 3.63 1.02
CA SER A 80 22.97 4.15 0.58
C SER A 80 24.06 3.11 0.81
N SER A 81 24.00 2.35 1.90
CA SER A 81 24.96 1.27 2.18
C SER A 81 25.10 0.28 1.01
N TYR A 82 23.99 -0.11 0.38
CA TYR A 82 24.05 -0.94 -0.84
C TYR A 82 24.52 -0.15 -2.07
N ARG A 83 24.08 1.10 -2.24
CA ARG A 83 24.47 1.96 -3.37
C ARG A 83 25.97 2.30 -3.39
N ASP A 84 26.64 2.26 -2.25
CA ASP A 84 28.06 2.59 -2.13
C ASP A 84 28.97 1.37 -2.33
N LEU A 85 28.42 0.15 -2.37
CA LEU A 85 29.17 -1.06 -2.70
C LEU A 85 29.69 -1.06 -4.14
N ASP A 86 30.75 -1.83 -4.37
CA ASP A 86 31.24 -2.11 -5.71
C ASP A 86 30.22 -2.91 -6.55
N ALA A 87 30.39 -2.87 -7.88
CA ALA A 87 29.43 -3.49 -8.80
C ALA A 87 29.30 -5.01 -8.61
N TYR A 88 30.39 -5.71 -8.28
CA TYR A 88 30.39 -7.15 -8.08
C TYR A 88 29.61 -7.52 -6.80
N SER A 89 29.90 -6.86 -5.68
CA SER A 89 29.19 -7.08 -4.42
C SER A 89 27.69 -6.77 -4.55
N LYS A 90 27.33 -5.68 -5.23
CA LYS A 90 25.93 -5.35 -5.55
C LYS A 90 25.23 -6.49 -6.27
N GLN A 91 25.83 -6.98 -7.35
CA GLN A 91 25.24 -8.06 -8.15
C GLN A 91 25.04 -9.32 -7.29
N LYS A 92 26.07 -9.76 -6.55
CA LYS A 92 26.00 -10.98 -5.75
C LYS A 92 25.00 -10.90 -4.61
N LEU A 93 24.97 -9.78 -3.90
CA LEU A 93 23.97 -9.55 -2.85
C LEU A 93 22.56 -9.53 -3.44
N LYS A 94 22.35 -8.86 -4.58
CA LYS A 94 21.04 -8.82 -5.24
C LYS A 94 20.56 -10.21 -5.66
N GLU A 95 21.43 -11.04 -6.23
CA GLU A 95 21.13 -12.44 -6.57
C GLU A 95 20.67 -13.24 -5.33
N LEU A 96 21.41 -13.10 -4.21
CA LEU A 96 21.06 -13.77 -2.95
C LEU A 96 19.77 -13.23 -2.32
N TYR A 97 19.55 -11.92 -2.37
CA TYR A 97 18.32 -11.27 -1.90
C TYR A 97 17.10 -11.77 -2.67
N ILE A 98 17.20 -11.82 -4.01
CA ILE A 98 16.13 -12.35 -4.86
C ILE A 98 15.86 -13.81 -4.52
N ASN A 99 16.91 -14.62 -4.36
CA ASN A 99 16.75 -16.00 -3.94
C ASN A 99 16.06 -16.12 -2.57
N TYR A 100 16.49 -15.32 -1.59
CA TYR A 100 15.99 -15.38 -0.21
C TYR A 100 14.50 -15.04 -0.11
N PHE A 101 14.06 -13.94 -0.72
CA PHE A 101 12.68 -13.46 -0.58
C PHE A 101 11.70 -14.03 -1.61
N PHE A 102 12.16 -14.35 -2.83
CA PHE A 102 11.26 -14.60 -3.96
C PHE A 102 11.40 -15.98 -4.61
N ARG A 103 12.41 -16.79 -4.25
CA ARG A 103 12.62 -18.12 -4.90
C ARG A 103 12.72 -19.28 -3.94
N ARG A 104 13.52 -19.15 -2.89
CA ARG A 104 13.92 -20.27 -2.02
C ARG A 104 12.75 -21.01 -1.40
N GLN A 105 11.68 -20.30 -1.06
CA GLN A 105 10.54 -20.85 -0.35
C GLN A 105 9.32 -21.08 -1.25
N ASP A 106 9.40 -20.74 -2.54
CA ASP A 106 8.22 -20.72 -3.42
C ASP A 106 7.59 -22.12 -3.56
N ASP A 107 8.40 -23.14 -3.87
CA ASP A 107 7.94 -24.53 -3.95
C ASP A 107 7.43 -25.08 -2.61
N PHE A 108 8.09 -24.70 -1.51
CA PHE A 108 7.68 -25.12 -0.17
C PHE A 108 6.31 -24.54 0.20
N TRP A 109 6.12 -23.24 -0.02
CA TRP A 109 4.85 -22.56 0.22
C TRP A 109 3.74 -23.08 -0.69
N ARG A 110 4.03 -23.33 -1.96
CA ARG A 110 3.10 -23.96 -2.90
C ARG A 110 2.63 -25.32 -2.38
N LYS A 111 3.56 -26.18 -1.96
CA LYS A 111 3.25 -27.51 -1.42
C LYS A 111 2.40 -27.42 -0.15
N GLU A 112 2.74 -26.54 0.77
CA GLU A 112 1.98 -26.35 2.01
C GLU A 112 0.60 -25.74 1.76
N ALA A 113 0.47 -24.81 0.82
CA ALA A 113 -0.79 -24.20 0.42
C ALA A 113 -1.72 -25.25 -0.20
N MET A 114 -1.23 -26.05 -1.15
CA MET A 114 -2.02 -27.13 -1.76
C MET A 114 -2.39 -28.26 -0.80
N ARG A 115 -1.70 -28.38 0.33
CA ARG A 115 -2.07 -29.30 1.41
C ARG A 115 -3.19 -28.75 2.31
N LYS A 116 -3.18 -27.44 2.59
CA LYS A 116 -4.02 -26.81 3.63
C LYS A 116 -5.26 -26.11 3.07
N LEU A 117 -5.10 -25.34 1.99
CA LEU A 117 -6.15 -24.50 1.45
C LEU A 117 -7.34 -25.30 0.88
N PRO A 118 -7.17 -26.48 0.24
CA PRO A 118 -8.32 -27.26 -0.21
C PRO A 118 -9.24 -27.72 0.94
N GLU A 119 -8.67 -28.11 2.08
CA GLU A 119 -9.44 -28.53 3.26
C GLU A 119 -10.21 -27.35 3.87
N LEU A 120 -9.58 -26.18 3.94
CA LEU A 120 -10.26 -24.94 4.37
C LEU A 120 -11.41 -24.59 3.42
N LYS A 121 -11.18 -24.66 2.10
CA LYS A 121 -12.21 -24.37 1.10
C LYS A 121 -13.39 -25.34 1.20
N ARG A 122 -13.15 -26.64 1.42
CA ARG A 122 -14.21 -27.65 1.58
C ARG A 122 -15.03 -27.49 2.86
N SER A 123 -14.52 -26.75 3.85
CA SER A 123 -15.21 -26.54 5.12
C SER A 123 -16.31 -25.49 5.08
N THR A 124 -16.51 -24.81 3.93
CA THR A 124 -17.48 -23.72 3.78
C THR A 124 -18.01 -23.62 2.36
N GLU A 125 -19.24 -23.14 2.22
CA GLU A 125 -19.83 -22.75 0.92
C GLU A 125 -19.53 -21.28 0.58
N MET A 126 -18.80 -20.55 1.43
CA MET A 126 -18.44 -19.16 1.17
C MET A 126 -17.42 -19.03 0.05
N LEU A 127 -17.57 -17.98 -0.77
CA LEU A 127 -16.54 -17.59 -1.72
C LEU A 127 -15.30 -17.09 -0.97
N VAL A 128 -14.14 -17.64 -1.33
CA VAL A 128 -12.86 -17.26 -0.73
C VAL A 128 -12.18 -16.21 -1.61
N CYS A 129 -11.88 -15.07 -1.02
CA CYS A 129 -11.10 -14.00 -1.64
C CYS A 129 -9.74 -13.90 -0.94
N GLY A 130 -8.66 -13.95 -1.71
CA GLY A 130 -7.32 -13.68 -1.21
C GLY A 130 -7.01 -12.19 -1.37
N GLU A 131 -6.55 -11.55 -0.30
CA GLU A 131 -5.87 -10.26 -0.39
C GLU A 131 -4.43 -10.53 -0.80
N ASP A 132 -4.18 -10.54 -2.12
CA ASP A 132 -2.89 -10.86 -2.73
C ASP A 132 -2.15 -9.60 -3.18
N LEU A 133 -1.97 -8.65 -2.26
CA LEU A 133 -1.26 -7.40 -2.49
C LEU A 133 0.16 -7.41 -1.90
N GLY A 134 0.99 -6.50 -2.42
CA GLY A 134 2.32 -6.26 -1.88
C GLY A 134 3.35 -7.30 -2.33
N MET A 135 4.14 -7.81 -1.38
CA MET A 135 5.22 -8.76 -1.69
C MET A 135 4.69 -10.18 -1.74
N VAL A 136 4.10 -10.55 -2.87
CA VAL A 136 3.46 -11.85 -3.10
C VAL A 136 4.45 -12.81 -3.77
N PRO A 137 4.62 -14.04 -3.25
CA PRO A 137 5.42 -15.08 -3.92
C PRO A 137 4.86 -15.49 -5.28
N ASP A 138 5.73 -15.86 -6.21
CA ASP A 138 5.37 -16.21 -7.59
C ASP A 138 4.38 -17.40 -7.66
N CYS A 139 4.38 -18.30 -6.68
CA CYS A 139 3.43 -19.41 -6.64
C CYS A 139 1.98 -19.03 -6.33
N VAL A 140 1.73 -17.87 -5.70
CA VAL A 140 0.41 -17.53 -5.14
C VAL A 140 -0.66 -17.37 -6.22
N PRO A 141 -0.45 -16.61 -7.31
CA PRO A 141 -1.46 -16.47 -8.37
C PRO A 141 -1.91 -17.83 -8.93
N ASP A 142 -0.96 -18.72 -9.22
CA ASP A 142 -1.25 -20.06 -9.74
C ASP A 142 -2.06 -20.91 -8.74
N VAL A 143 -1.69 -20.88 -7.46
CA VAL A 143 -2.40 -21.63 -6.41
C VAL A 143 -3.82 -21.09 -6.25
N MET A 144 -3.99 -19.78 -6.19
CA MET A 144 -5.32 -19.16 -6.08
C MET A 144 -6.20 -19.51 -7.28
N GLN A 145 -5.64 -19.45 -8.50
CA GLN A 145 -6.36 -19.83 -9.71
C GLN A 145 -6.78 -21.31 -9.69
N GLN A 146 -5.87 -22.23 -9.34
CA GLN A 146 -6.17 -23.66 -9.26
C GLN A 146 -7.26 -23.97 -8.23
N LEU A 147 -7.30 -23.22 -7.13
CA LEU A 147 -8.30 -23.40 -6.08
C LEU A 147 -9.58 -22.59 -6.34
N GLY A 148 -9.65 -21.80 -7.41
CA GLY A 148 -10.80 -20.94 -7.70
C GLY A 148 -11.04 -19.88 -6.63
N MET A 149 -9.96 -19.36 -6.04
CA MET A 149 -9.99 -18.24 -5.10
C MET A 149 -9.93 -16.92 -5.86
N LEU A 150 -10.70 -15.93 -5.40
CA LEU A 150 -10.72 -14.64 -6.05
C LEU A 150 -9.47 -13.84 -5.67
N SER A 151 -8.85 -13.27 -6.70
CA SER A 151 -7.79 -12.27 -6.59
C SER A 151 -8.35 -10.89 -6.22
N LEU A 152 -7.55 -10.02 -5.60
CA LEU A 152 -7.89 -8.61 -5.38
C LEU A 152 -7.13 -7.71 -6.37
N GLU A 153 -7.85 -7.03 -7.25
CA GLU A 153 -7.30 -6.10 -8.23
C GLU A 153 -7.60 -4.65 -7.83
N ILE A 154 -6.56 -3.90 -7.47
CA ILE A 154 -6.68 -2.49 -7.07
C ILE A 154 -6.06 -1.61 -8.13
N GLN A 155 -6.86 -0.70 -8.69
CA GLN A 155 -6.41 0.21 -9.76
C GLN A 155 -5.13 0.98 -9.41
N ARG A 156 -4.97 1.39 -8.14
CA ARG A 156 -3.80 2.16 -7.67
C ARG A 156 -2.68 1.31 -7.08
N MET A 157 -2.80 0.00 -7.09
CA MET A 157 -1.77 -0.93 -6.62
C MET A 157 -1.60 -2.07 -7.64
N PRO A 158 -1.08 -1.76 -8.85
CA PRO A 158 -0.90 -2.76 -9.88
C PRO A 158 0.11 -3.83 -9.44
N LYS A 159 -0.15 -5.08 -9.85
CA LYS A 159 0.74 -6.21 -9.60
C LYS A 159 2.05 -6.12 -10.39
N LEU A 160 2.03 -5.44 -11.54
CA LEU A 160 3.20 -5.21 -12.36
C LEU A 160 3.91 -3.93 -11.94
N THR A 161 5.17 -4.05 -11.52
CA THR A 161 6.00 -2.92 -11.04
C THR A 161 6.31 -1.88 -12.13
N SER A 162 6.14 -2.22 -13.40
CA SER A 162 6.29 -1.30 -14.53
C SER A 162 5.07 -0.43 -14.80
N GLN A 163 3.94 -0.72 -14.15
CA GLN A 163 2.69 0.02 -14.32
C GLN A 163 2.46 0.96 -13.13
N LEU A 164 1.95 2.15 -13.41
CA LEU A 164 1.54 3.10 -12.38
C LEU A 164 0.12 2.81 -11.89
N PHE A 165 -0.76 2.38 -12.80
CA PHE A 165 -2.14 2.03 -12.52
C PHE A 165 -2.51 0.72 -13.23
N PHE A 166 -3.33 -0.08 -12.58
CA PHE A 166 -3.99 -1.25 -13.16
C PHE A 166 -5.26 -0.80 -13.89
N HIS A 167 -5.48 -1.28 -15.12
CA HIS A 167 -6.69 -0.96 -15.87
C HIS A 167 -7.80 -1.97 -15.58
N PRO A 168 -8.98 -1.55 -15.06
CA PRO A 168 -10.05 -2.48 -14.68
C PRO A 168 -10.50 -3.43 -15.80
N ASN A 169 -10.40 -3.02 -17.07
CA ASN A 169 -10.70 -3.88 -18.23
C ASN A 169 -9.78 -5.12 -18.35
N ASP A 170 -8.61 -5.09 -17.73
CA ASP A 170 -7.63 -6.18 -17.77
C ASP A 170 -7.83 -7.18 -16.60
N ALA A 171 -8.89 -7.00 -15.80
CA ALA A 171 -9.16 -7.86 -14.65
C ALA A 171 -9.44 -9.31 -15.06
N PRO A 172 -8.82 -10.31 -14.40
CA PRO A 172 -9.26 -11.69 -14.53
C PRO A 172 -10.71 -11.85 -14.01
N TYR A 173 -11.49 -12.75 -14.61
CA TYR A 173 -12.86 -12.99 -14.13
C TYR A 173 -12.91 -13.41 -12.66
N LEU A 174 -12.03 -14.31 -12.20
CA LEU A 174 -11.93 -14.73 -10.80
C LEU A 174 -11.24 -13.68 -9.92
N SER A 175 -11.81 -12.48 -9.86
CA SER A 175 -11.28 -11.39 -9.06
C SER A 175 -12.37 -10.48 -8.48
N VAL A 176 -11.96 -9.72 -7.46
CA VAL A 176 -12.63 -8.55 -6.93
C VAL A 176 -11.86 -7.33 -7.46
N VAL A 177 -12.51 -6.45 -8.20
CA VAL A 177 -11.92 -5.17 -8.60
C VAL A 177 -12.40 -4.05 -7.68
N THR A 178 -11.50 -3.14 -7.32
CA THR A 178 -11.84 -1.95 -6.52
C THR A 178 -10.91 -0.77 -6.80
N PRO A 179 -11.39 0.49 -6.74
CA PRO A 179 -10.52 1.66 -6.85
C PRO A 179 -9.54 1.76 -5.67
N SER A 180 -9.98 1.36 -4.48
CA SER A 180 -9.27 1.58 -3.23
C SER A 180 -9.80 0.72 -2.07
N THR A 181 -8.94 0.40 -1.10
CA THR A 181 -9.33 -0.25 0.16
C THR A 181 -9.35 0.75 1.32
N HIS A 182 -9.86 0.31 2.48
CA HIS A 182 -9.89 1.10 3.71
C HIS A 182 -8.53 1.62 4.17
N ASP A 183 -7.43 0.97 3.75
CA ASP A 183 -6.05 1.38 4.04
C ASP A 183 -5.51 2.46 3.11
N MET A 184 -6.28 2.84 2.09
CA MET A 184 -5.91 3.84 1.11
C MET A 184 -6.78 5.10 1.25
N SER A 185 -6.35 6.19 0.61
CA SER A 185 -7.20 7.36 0.39
C SER A 185 -8.43 7.00 -0.46
N THR A 186 -9.56 7.69 -0.27
CA THR A 186 -10.72 7.59 -1.18
C THR A 186 -10.34 8.11 -2.57
N ILE A 187 -11.17 7.90 -3.59
CA ILE A 187 -10.93 8.43 -4.94
C ILE A 187 -10.67 9.94 -4.90
N ARG A 188 -11.50 10.68 -4.16
CA ARG A 188 -11.37 12.14 -4.01
C ARG A 188 -10.10 12.52 -3.28
N GLY A 189 -9.83 11.88 -2.14
CA GLY A 189 -8.62 12.15 -1.36
C GLY A 189 -7.37 11.89 -2.19
N TRP A 190 -7.34 10.79 -2.94
CA TRP A 190 -6.22 10.43 -3.80
C TRP A 190 -5.99 11.41 -4.94
N TRP A 191 -7.05 11.88 -5.59
CA TRP A 191 -6.96 12.82 -6.72
C TRP A 191 -6.16 14.08 -6.38
N GLU A 192 -6.22 14.51 -5.12
CA GLU A 192 -5.59 15.72 -4.60
C GLU A 192 -4.21 15.46 -3.96
N GLU A 193 -3.77 14.20 -3.83
CA GLU A 193 -2.49 13.84 -3.18
C GLU A 193 -1.26 14.12 -4.08
N ASP A 194 -1.35 13.87 -5.38
CA ASP A 194 -0.23 14.01 -6.33
C ASP A 194 -0.74 14.39 -7.72
N HIS A 195 -0.68 15.69 -8.04
CA HIS A 195 -1.17 16.22 -9.32
C HIS A 195 -0.46 15.63 -10.55
N ALA A 196 0.81 15.21 -10.43
CA ALA A 196 1.52 14.61 -11.57
C ALA A 196 0.96 13.22 -11.88
N LYS A 197 0.66 12.43 -10.85
CA LYS A 197 -0.02 11.13 -11.02
C LYS A 197 -1.46 11.29 -11.48
N THR A 198 -2.19 12.25 -10.93
CA THR A 198 -3.56 12.58 -11.32
C THR A 198 -3.63 12.96 -12.81
N GLN A 199 -2.70 13.78 -13.29
CA GLN A 199 -2.63 14.14 -14.71
C GLN A 199 -2.42 12.91 -15.59
N GLN A 200 -1.49 12.02 -15.22
CA GLN A 200 -1.25 10.77 -15.96
C GLN A 200 -2.48 9.85 -15.94
N PHE A 201 -3.18 9.77 -14.81
CA PHE A 201 -4.41 8.98 -14.70
C PHE A 201 -5.53 9.55 -15.59
N TYR A 202 -5.77 10.85 -15.52
CA TYR A 202 -6.81 11.53 -16.30
C TYR A 202 -6.61 11.32 -17.81
N ASN A 203 -5.36 11.40 -18.29
CA ASN A 203 -5.09 11.21 -19.72
C ASN A 203 -5.05 9.74 -20.13
N ASN A 204 -4.44 8.86 -19.33
CA ASN A 204 -4.15 7.49 -19.77
C ASN A 204 -5.19 6.46 -19.32
N MET A 205 -5.82 6.67 -18.15
CA MET A 205 -6.80 5.73 -17.59
C MET A 205 -8.24 6.14 -17.90
N LEU A 206 -8.53 7.44 -17.90
CA LEU A 206 -9.85 7.97 -18.28
C LEU A 206 -9.93 8.37 -19.76
N GLY A 207 -8.78 8.53 -20.44
CA GLY A 207 -8.75 8.87 -21.86
C GLY A 207 -9.09 10.32 -22.18
N HIS A 208 -9.09 11.20 -21.18
CA HIS A 208 -9.39 12.62 -21.38
C HIS A 208 -8.20 13.40 -21.90
N TYR A 209 -8.45 14.46 -22.65
CA TYR A 209 -7.41 15.36 -23.15
C TYR A 209 -7.27 16.60 -22.26
N GLY A 210 -6.08 17.20 -22.27
CA GLY A 210 -5.80 18.45 -21.55
C GLY A 210 -5.47 18.25 -20.08
N ALA A 211 -5.52 19.36 -19.32
CA ALA A 211 -5.19 19.37 -17.91
C ALA A 211 -6.29 18.70 -17.08
N ALA A 212 -5.88 17.85 -16.13
CA ALA A 212 -6.80 17.25 -15.16
C ALA A 212 -7.39 18.36 -14.27
N PRO A 213 -8.69 18.29 -13.92
CA PRO A 213 -9.29 19.16 -12.92
C PRO A 213 -8.51 19.15 -11.61
N PHE A 214 -8.40 20.32 -10.96
CA PHE A 214 -7.65 20.44 -9.71
C PHE A 214 -8.27 19.59 -8.58
N TYR A 215 -9.60 19.56 -8.52
CA TYR A 215 -10.37 18.77 -7.56
C TYR A 215 -11.03 17.57 -8.26
N CYS A 216 -11.33 16.53 -7.49
CA CYS A 216 -12.13 15.41 -7.97
C CYS A 216 -13.60 15.81 -8.07
N GLU A 217 -14.01 16.24 -9.27
CA GLU A 217 -15.40 16.59 -9.56
C GLU A 217 -16.32 15.36 -9.50
N PRO A 218 -17.61 15.51 -9.17
CA PRO A 218 -18.54 14.37 -9.02
C PRO A 218 -18.58 13.46 -10.24
N HIS A 219 -18.49 14.04 -11.44
CA HIS A 219 -18.50 13.29 -12.70
C HIS A 219 -17.22 12.47 -12.91
N ILE A 220 -16.04 12.97 -12.49
CA ILE A 220 -14.77 12.24 -12.55
C ILE A 220 -14.80 11.05 -11.60
N ASN A 221 -15.31 11.26 -10.37
CA ASN A 221 -15.48 10.18 -9.41
C ASN A 221 -16.41 9.09 -9.96
N LYS A 222 -17.57 9.51 -10.49
CA LYS A 222 -18.53 8.62 -11.13
C LYS A 222 -17.91 7.82 -12.28
N GLU A 223 -17.09 8.46 -13.11
CA GLU A 223 -16.42 7.80 -14.23
C GLU A 223 -15.47 6.69 -13.77
N ILE A 224 -14.71 6.91 -12.70
CA ILE A 224 -13.85 5.87 -12.10
C ILE A 224 -14.71 4.71 -11.58
N ILE A 225 -15.84 4.97 -10.92
CA ILE A 225 -16.77 3.91 -10.49
C ILE A 225 -17.29 3.13 -11.69
N LEU A 226 -17.75 3.83 -12.73
CA LEU A 226 -18.24 3.20 -13.96
C LEU A 226 -17.17 2.32 -14.61
N GLN A 227 -15.91 2.77 -14.68
CA GLN A 227 -14.80 1.97 -15.23
C GLN A 227 -14.68 0.61 -14.52
N HIS A 228 -14.90 0.56 -13.21
CA HIS A 228 -14.88 -0.68 -12.43
C HIS A 228 -16.16 -1.50 -12.59
N LEU A 229 -17.32 -0.85 -12.67
CA LEU A 229 -18.59 -1.54 -12.96
C LEU A 229 -18.54 -2.25 -14.32
N TYR A 230 -17.93 -1.65 -15.34
CA TYR A 230 -17.75 -2.26 -16.66
C TYR A 230 -16.57 -3.26 -16.76
N SER A 231 -15.86 -3.52 -15.66
CA SER A 231 -14.78 -4.53 -15.68
C SER A 231 -15.31 -5.95 -15.88
N PRO A 232 -14.50 -6.87 -16.43
CA PRO A 232 -14.84 -8.31 -16.52
C PRO A 232 -14.71 -9.07 -15.18
N ALA A 233 -14.33 -8.41 -14.08
CA ALA A 233 -14.19 -9.07 -12.78
C ALA A 233 -15.53 -9.61 -12.24
N MET A 234 -15.49 -10.73 -11.53
CA MET A 234 -16.69 -11.31 -10.91
C MET A 234 -17.35 -10.31 -9.94
N TRP A 235 -16.57 -9.59 -9.15
CA TRP A 235 -17.08 -8.58 -8.22
C TRP A 235 -16.44 -7.22 -8.45
N SER A 236 -17.26 -6.16 -8.43
CA SER A 236 -16.80 -4.79 -8.27
C SER A 236 -17.24 -4.28 -6.90
N ILE A 237 -16.28 -4.02 -6.02
CA ILE A 237 -16.54 -3.59 -4.65
C ILE A 237 -16.06 -2.16 -4.48
N PHE A 238 -16.91 -1.31 -3.91
CA PHE A 238 -16.62 0.11 -3.72
C PHE A 238 -16.74 0.48 -2.25
N GLN A 239 -15.91 1.44 -1.84
CA GLN A 239 -16.15 2.13 -0.59
C GLN A 239 -17.40 2.99 -0.70
N LEU A 240 -18.17 3.08 0.39
CA LEU A 240 -19.35 3.92 0.43
C LEU A 240 -19.00 5.39 0.18
N GLN A 241 -17.81 5.82 0.63
CA GLN A 241 -17.29 7.17 0.40
C GLN A 241 -17.08 7.47 -1.08
N ASP A 242 -16.60 6.49 -1.84
CA ASP A 242 -16.39 6.62 -3.28
C ASP A 242 -17.74 6.74 -4.00
N ILE A 243 -18.70 5.87 -3.67
CA ILE A 243 -20.09 5.92 -4.18
C ILE A 243 -20.72 7.28 -3.92
N MET A 244 -20.75 7.75 -2.66
CA MET A 244 -21.32 9.06 -2.32
C MET A 244 -20.55 10.23 -2.94
N GLY A 245 -19.24 10.06 -3.16
CA GLY A 245 -18.38 11.04 -3.80
C GLY A 245 -18.74 11.39 -5.25
N SER A 246 -19.59 10.57 -5.89
CA SER A 246 -20.18 10.82 -7.21
C SER A 246 -21.35 11.80 -7.20
N SER A 247 -21.83 12.20 -6.01
CA SER A 247 -22.88 13.20 -5.84
C SER A 247 -22.33 14.44 -5.13
N GLU A 248 -22.58 15.61 -5.70
CA GLU A 248 -22.17 16.88 -5.08
C GLU A 248 -22.85 17.12 -3.73
N SER A 249 -24.11 16.70 -3.58
CA SER A 249 -24.91 16.93 -2.36
C SER A 249 -24.66 15.92 -1.25
N LEU A 250 -24.19 14.70 -1.58
CA LEU A 250 -24.03 13.60 -0.61
C LEU A 250 -22.59 13.40 -0.14
N ARG A 251 -21.62 14.05 -0.77
CA ARG A 251 -20.20 13.92 -0.42
C ARG A 251 -19.84 14.90 0.70
N ARG A 252 -18.79 14.60 1.47
CA ARG A 252 -18.29 15.57 2.47
C ARG A 252 -17.62 16.76 1.78
N ASN A 253 -17.59 17.92 2.43
CA ASN A 253 -16.87 19.08 1.92
C ASN A 253 -15.37 18.81 1.75
N ASN A 254 -14.73 18.23 2.78
CA ASN A 254 -13.31 17.91 2.77
C ASN A 254 -13.10 16.41 2.49
N PRO A 255 -12.41 16.01 1.40
CA PRO A 255 -12.10 14.62 1.09
C PRO A 255 -11.29 13.91 2.20
N ASN A 256 -10.45 14.64 2.94
CA ASN A 256 -9.65 14.06 4.01
C ASN A 256 -10.50 13.57 5.19
N ASP A 257 -11.72 14.08 5.36
CA ASP A 257 -12.66 13.62 6.38
C ASP A 257 -13.33 12.29 6.00
N GLU A 258 -13.11 11.80 4.77
CA GLU A 258 -13.69 10.56 4.25
C GLU A 258 -12.77 9.34 4.46
N ARG A 259 -11.48 9.59 4.74
CA ARG A 259 -10.49 8.54 4.91
C ARG A 259 -10.66 7.84 6.27
N ILE A 260 -10.80 6.52 6.22
CA ILE A 260 -11.03 5.71 7.43
C ILE A 260 -9.73 5.28 8.14
N ASN A 261 -8.63 5.12 7.39
CA ASN A 261 -7.33 4.74 7.94
C ASN A 261 -6.14 5.37 7.22
N ILE A 262 -5.04 5.51 7.96
CA ILE A 262 -3.71 5.84 7.46
C ILE A 262 -2.74 4.77 8.00
N PRO A 263 -2.38 3.73 7.21
CA PRO A 263 -1.55 2.62 7.66
C PRO A 263 -0.19 3.05 8.22
N ALA A 264 0.38 4.13 7.68
CA ALA A 264 1.65 4.70 8.14
C ALA A 264 1.57 5.33 9.54
N HIS A 265 0.37 5.56 10.08
CA HIS A 265 0.16 6.17 11.38
C HIS A 265 -0.37 5.10 12.37
N PRO A 266 0.50 4.44 13.17
CA PRO A 266 0.11 3.30 14.01
C PRO A 266 -0.88 3.66 15.13
N ARG A 267 -1.01 4.95 15.45
CA ARG A 267 -1.99 5.46 16.44
C ARG A 267 -3.24 6.05 15.78
N HIS A 268 -3.50 5.71 14.51
CA HIS A 268 -4.62 6.28 13.78
C HIS A 268 -5.92 5.74 14.35
N TYR A 269 -6.92 6.61 14.48
CA TYR A 269 -8.20 6.23 15.07
C TYR A 269 -9.25 6.03 13.99
N TRP A 270 -9.78 4.82 13.90
CA TRP A 270 -10.77 4.35 12.91
C TRP A 270 -12.15 4.98 13.11
N LYS A 271 -12.25 6.27 12.82
CA LYS A 271 -13.38 7.12 13.26
C LYS A 271 -14.28 7.62 12.15
N TYR A 272 -14.02 7.24 10.90
CA TYR A 272 -14.94 7.59 9.83
C TYR A 272 -16.34 7.02 10.12
N ARG A 273 -17.34 7.89 9.96
CA ARG A 273 -18.77 7.57 10.05
C ARG A 273 -19.47 8.25 8.89
N MET A 274 -20.44 7.55 8.31
CA MET A 274 -21.37 8.13 7.35
C MET A 274 -22.03 9.37 7.99
N HIS A 275 -22.04 10.48 7.26
CA HIS A 275 -22.51 11.77 7.76
C HIS A 275 -24.00 12.01 7.51
N ILE A 276 -24.61 11.12 6.73
CA ILE A 276 -26.06 11.03 6.49
C ILE A 276 -26.60 9.79 7.20
N THR A 277 -27.89 9.81 7.54
CA THR A 277 -28.57 8.64 8.10
C THR A 277 -28.93 7.66 6.98
N LEU A 278 -29.23 6.40 7.33
CA LEU A 278 -29.71 5.43 6.33
C LEU A 278 -31.10 5.84 5.81
N GLU A 279 -31.93 6.40 6.70
CA GLU A 279 -33.28 6.88 6.38
C GLU A 279 -33.24 8.02 5.37
N ASP A 280 -32.28 8.93 5.47
CA ASP A 280 -32.13 10.02 4.51
C ASP A 280 -31.51 9.51 3.21
N LEU A 281 -30.51 8.62 3.26
CA LEU A 281 -29.94 8.02 2.05
C LEU A 281 -30.99 7.25 1.23
N ILE A 282 -31.94 6.56 1.87
CA ILE A 282 -33.05 5.89 1.19
C ILE A 282 -33.93 6.90 0.43
N LYS A 283 -34.10 8.13 0.94
CA LYS A 283 -34.90 9.19 0.32
C LYS A 283 -34.21 9.88 -0.86
N GLU A 284 -32.90 9.67 -1.06
CA GLU A 284 -32.12 10.21 -2.18
C GLU A 284 -32.44 9.51 -3.52
N THR A 285 -33.71 9.58 -3.93
CA THR A 285 -34.29 8.82 -5.05
C THR A 285 -33.58 9.09 -6.38
N SER A 286 -33.16 10.32 -6.65
CA SER A 286 -32.40 10.67 -7.86
C SER A 286 -31.07 9.94 -7.91
N PHE A 287 -30.29 10.03 -6.83
CA PHE A 287 -28.99 9.37 -6.71
C PHE A 287 -29.13 7.84 -6.77
N ASN A 288 -30.05 7.28 -5.98
CA ASN A 288 -30.28 5.84 -5.91
C ASN A 288 -30.74 5.27 -7.26
N SER A 289 -31.60 6.00 -7.99
CA SER A 289 -32.06 5.58 -9.32
C SER A 289 -30.95 5.66 -10.37
N ALA A 290 -30.11 6.71 -10.32
CA ALA A 290 -28.96 6.85 -11.20
C ALA A 290 -27.94 5.72 -10.97
N LEU A 291 -27.57 5.46 -9.72
CA LEU A 291 -26.65 4.37 -9.37
C LEU A 291 -27.22 3.00 -9.78
N LYS A 292 -28.51 2.75 -9.52
CA LYS A 292 -29.17 1.52 -9.96
C LYS A 292 -29.13 1.35 -11.48
N LYS A 293 -29.33 2.44 -12.22
CA LYS A 293 -29.22 2.44 -13.68
C LYS A 293 -27.79 2.12 -14.13
N ASP A 294 -26.78 2.78 -13.54
CA ASP A 294 -25.38 2.52 -13.85
C ASP A 294 -25.00 1.04 -13.63
N ILE A 295 -25.44 0.45 -12.52
CA ILE A 295 -25.25 -0.98 -12.21
C ILE A 295 -25.92 -1.86 -13.28
N THR A 296 -27.20 -1.60 -13.58
CA THR A 296 -27.96 -2.39 -14.56
C THR A 296 -27.36 -2.29 -15.97
N ASP A 297 -26.99 -1.09 -16.40
CA ASP A 297 -26.40 -0.83 -17.72
C ASP A 297 -25.03 -1.52 -17.88
N SER A 298 -24.29 -1.70 -16.77
CA SER A 298 -23.02 -2.44 -16.75
C SER A 298 -23.18 -3.98 -16.74
N GLY A 299 -24.42 -4.49 -16.65
CA GLY A 299 -24.69 -5.93 -16.62
C GLY A 299 -24.46 -6.59 -15.26
N ARG A 300 -24.51 -5.81 -14.16
CA ARG A 300 -24.33 -6.28 -12.78
C ARG A 300 -25.63 -6.26 -11.99
#